data_AF-A0A8H8XD77-F1
#
_entry.id   AF-A0A8H8XD77-F1
#
_cell.length_a   1.000
_cell.length_b   1.000
_cell.length_c   1.000
_cell.angle_alpha   90.00
_cell.angle_beta   90.00
_cell.angle_gamma   90.00
#
_symmetry.space_group_name_H-M   'P 1'
#
loop_
_entity.id
_entity.type
_entity.pdbx_description
1 polymer ?
#
loop_
_entity_poly.entity_id
_entity_poly.type
_entity_poly.pdbx_seq_one_letter_code
_entity_poly.pdbx_strand_id
1 'polypeptide(L)'
;KEVLGAEIILPKKPLKRDSRYQRDKKRKLCKRRAAIEPIIGHLKADFRLSRNLLKGQVGDEINVLMAAMAWNLKKWLIATVIFLSLQKIGLFFVKRARILCVIV
;
A
#
# COMPACT_ATOMS: atom_id res chain seq x y z
N LYS A 1 -22.43 -14.71 -8.75
CA LYS A 1 -22.30 -14.29 -10.16
C LYS A 1 -20.91 -14.67 -10.57
N GLU A 2 -20.76 -15.54 -11.55
CA GLU A 2 -19.46 -15.93 -12.07
C GLU A 2 -19.13 -15.07 -13.28
N VAL A 3 -17.91 -14.59 -13.34
CA VAL A 3 -17.38 -13.85 -14.49
C VAL A 3 -15.98 -14.40 -14.73
N LEU A 4 -15.70 -14.87 -15.95
CA LEU A 4 -14.41 -15.43 -16.35
C LEU A 4 -13.91 -16.56 -15.41
N GLY A 5 -14.82 -17.40 -14.92
CA GLY A 5 -14.49 -18.52 -14.03
C GLY A 5 -14.24 -18.15 -12.55
N ALA A 6 -14.38 -16.88 -12.17
CA ALA A 6 -14.23 -16.43 -10.78
C ALA A 6 -15.60 -16.14 -10.14
N GLU A 7 -15.85 -16.71 -8.96
CA GLU A 7 -17.06 -16.41 -8.17
C GLU A 7 -16.96 -15.02 -7.53
N ILE A 8 -17.86 -14.11 -7.93
CA ILE A 8 -17.92 -12.76 -7.36
C ILE A 8 -18.78 -12.76 -6.10
N ILE A 9 -18.13 -12.54 -4.97
CA ILE A 9 -18.77 -12.26 -3.67
C ILE A 9 -19.00 -10.75 -3.55
N LEU A 10 -20.26 -10.35 -3.37
CA LEU A 10 -20.67 -8.96 -3.14
C LEU A 10 -20.87 -8.70 -1.65
N PRO A 11 -20.58 -7.49 -1.15
CA PRO A 11 -20.93 -7.12 0.22
C PRO A 11 -22.46 -7.05 0.36
N LYS A 12 -23.04 -8.11 0.91
CA LYS A 12 -24.48 -8.20 1.22
C LYS A 12 -24.66 -8.57 2.68
N LYS A 13 -25.86 -8.32 3.21
CA LYS A 13 -26.26 -8.82 4.53
C LYS A 13 -26.07 -10.35 4.57
N PRO A 14 -25.56 -10.92 5.68
CA PRO A 14 -25.35 -12.35 5.79
C PRO A 14 -26.68 -13.09 5.64
N LEU A 15 -26.67 -14.18 4.88
CA LEU A 15 -27.86 -15.00 4.67
C LEU A 15 -28.11 -15.87 5.91
N LYS A 16 -29.37 -16.08 6.29
CA LYS A 16 -29.73 -16.91 7.46
C LYS A 16 -29.17 -18.34 7.36
N ARG A 17 -29.08 -18.88 6.14
CA ARG A 17 -28.52 -20.21 5.81
C ARG A 17 -27.00 -20.34 5.96
N ASP A 18 -26.25 -19.23 5.98
CA ASP A 18 -24.79 -19.31 6.03
C ASP A 18 -24.32 -19.66 7.44
N SER A 19 -23.44 -20.66 7.57
CA SER A 19 -22.71 -20.93 8.82
C SER A 19 -21.79 -19.76 9.21
N ARG A 20 -21.48 -19.62 10.50
CA ARG A 20 -20.58 -18.57 11.03
C ARG A 20 -19.27 -18.47 10.25
N TYR A 21 -18.64 -19.62 10.00
CA TYR A 21 -17.38 -19.70 9.24
C TYR A 21 -17.52 -19.10 7.82
N GLN A 22 -18.60 -19.41 7.12
CA GLN A 22 -18.84 -18.91 5.77
C GLN A 22 -19.06 -17.40 5.75
N ARG A 23 -19.74 -16.86 6.77
CA ARG A 23 -19.93 -15.40 6.92
C ARG A 23 -18.59 -14.69 7.15
N ASP A 24 -17.74 -15.25 8.00
CA ASP A 24 -16.43 -14.66 8.31
C ASP A 24 -15.48 -14.72 7.10
N LYS A 25 -15.49 -15.82 6.34
CA LYS A 25 -14.74 -15.95 5.09
C LYS A 25 -15.16 -14.86 4.08
N LYS A 26 -16.47 -14.70 3.84
CA LYS A 26 -17.01 -13.65 2.94
C LYS A 26 -16.62 -12.25 3.44
N ARG A 27 -16.75 -11.98 4.74
CA ARG A 27 -16.38 -10.70 5.36
C ARG A 27 -14.89 -10.40 5.19
N LYS A 28 -14.01 -11.38 5.40
CA LYS A 28 -12.56 -11.22 5.23
C LYS A 28 -12.19 -10.84 3.80
N LEU A 29 -12.82 -11.46 2.80
CA LEU A 29 -12.60 -11.16 1.39
C LEU A 29 -13.06 -9.73 1.03
N CYS A 30 -14.25 -9.31 1.48
CA CYS A 30 -14.72 -7.95 1.25
C CYS A 30 -13.84 -6.90 1.96
N LYS A 31 -13.38 -7.16 3.18
CA LYS A 31 -12.44 -6.28 3.90
C LYS A 31 -11.11 -6.09 3.15
N ARG A 32 -10.56 -7.17 2.58
CA ARG A 32 -9.33 -7.11 1.78
C ARG A 32 -9.51 -6.24 0.53
N ARG A 33 -10.67 -6.29 -0.13
CA ARG A 33 -10.98 -5.43 -1.29
C ARG A 33 -11.12 -3.96 -0.88
N ALA A 34 -11.88 -3.70 0.18
CA ALA A 34 -12.07 -2.34 0.71
C ALA A 34 -10.74 -1.68 1.14
N ALA A 35 -9.76 -2.45 1.61
CA ALA A 35 -8.43 -1.93 1.94
C ALA A 35 -7.62 -1.45 0.72
N ILE A 36 -7.94 -1.93 -0.49
CA ILE A 36 -7.21 -1.59 -1.73
C ILE A 36 -7.82 -0.34 -2.40
N GLU A 37 -9.13 -0.10 -2.24
CA GLU A 37 -9.83 1.04 -2.86
C GLU A 37 -9.18 2.41 -2.55
N PRO A 38 -8.78 2.72 -1.30
CA PRO A 38 -8.08 3.97 -0.99
C PRO A 38 -6.73 4.09 -1.71
N ILE A 39 -5.99 2.99 -1.83
CA ILE A 39 -4.69 2.96 -2.52
C ILE A 39 -4.91 3.28 -4.00
N ILE A 40 -5.91 2.67 -4.64
CA ILE A 40 -6.27 2.98 -6.04
C ILE A 40 -6.69 4.45 -6.17
N GLY A 41 -7.43 4.99 -5.19
CA GLY A 41 -7.79 6.41 -5.13
C GLY A 41 -6.56 7.34 -5.12
N HIS A 42 -5.61 7.07 -4.23
CA HIS A 42 -4.34 7.81 -4.18
C HIS A 42 -3.53 7.68 -5.48
N LEU A 43 -3.46 6.47 -6.05
CA LEU A 43 -2.77 6.27 -7.33
C LEU A 43 -3.43 7.08 -8.48
N LYS A 44 -4.76 7.21 -8.49
CA LYS A 44 -5.48 8.04 -9.47
C LYS A 44 -5.24 9.54 -9.31
N ALA A 45 -5.21 10.03 -8.08
CA ALA A 45 -5.04 11.46 -7.77
C ALA A 45 -3.57 11.89 -7.84
N ASP A 46 -2.68 11.19 -7.13
CA ASP A 46 -1.30 11.61 -6.89
C ASP A 46 -0.35 11.18 -8.03
N PHE A 47 -0.62 10.03 -8.66
CA PHE A 47 0.26 9.42 -9.67
C PHE A 47 -0.31 9.53 -11.10
N ARG A 48 -1.24 10.46 -11.32
CA ARG A 48 -1.82 10.78 -12.64
C ARG A 48 -2.42 9.58 -13.38
N LEU A 49 -2.87 8.54 -12.67
CA LEU A 49 -3.62 7.42 -13.29
C LEU A 49 -5.05 7.80 -13.69
N SER A 50 -5.53 8.99 -13.34
CA SER A 50 -6.85 9.48 -13.76
C SER A 50 -6.90 9.90 -15.23
N ARG A 51 -5.79 10.37 -15.81
CA ARG A 51 -5.68 10.78 -17.22
C ARG A 51 -4.38 10.26 -17.80
N ASN A 52 -4.46 9.39 -18.80
CA ASN A 52 -3.29 9.00 -19.56
C ASN A 52 -3.02 10.01 -20.67
N LEU A 53 -1.76 10.46 -20.76
CA LEU A 53 -1.27 11.35 -21.82
C LEU A 53 -0.55 10.57 -22.93
N LEU A 54 -0.30 9.28 -22.73
CA LEU A 54 0.31 8.38 -23.72
C LEU A 54 -0.76 7.85 -24.69
N LYS A 55 -0.34 7.60 -25.93
CA LYS A 55 -1.26 7.20 -27.01
C LYS A 55 -1.54 5.69 -26.98
N GLY A 56 -2.82 5.33 -26.98
CA GLY A 56 -3.29 3.96 -27.17
C GLY A 56 -3.12 3.04 -25.95
N GLN A 57 -3.50 1.77 -26.13
CA GLN A 57 -3.54 0.76 -25.05
C GLN A 57 -2.15 0.51 -24.45
N VAL A 58 -1.10 0.47 -25.28
CA VAL A 58 0.28 0.31 -24.82
C VAL A 58 0.69 1.46 -23.89
N GLY A 59 0.24 2.68 -24.19
CA GLY A 59 0.45 3.83 -23.33
C GLY A 59 -0.26 3.70 -21.99
N ASP A 60 -1.48 3.15 -21.96
CA ASP A 60 -2.25 2.95 -20.72
C ASP A 60 -1.54 1.96 -19.79
N GLU A 61 -1.03 0.86 -20.35
CA GLU A 61 -0.27 -0.16 -19.63
C GLU A 61 1.02 0.42 -19.03
N ILE A 62 1.79 1.17 -19.83
CA ILE A 62 3.03 1.79 -19.38
C ILE A 62 2.77 2.82 -18.27
N ASN A 63 1.72 3.64 -18.38
CA ASN A 63 1.37 4.63 -17.36
C ASN A 63 1.03 3.94 -16.01
N VAL A 64 0.25 2.85 -16.05
CA VAL A 64 -0.07 2.04 -14.86
C VAL A 64 1.18 1.45 -14.21
N LEU A 65 2.09 0.88 -15.02
CA LEU A 65 3.34 0.29 -14.52
C LEU A 65 4.24 1.35 -13.87
N MET A 66 4.42 2.51 -14.50
CA MET A 66 5.24 3.59 -13.96
C MET A 66 4.65 4.17 -12.67
N ALA A 67 3.34 4.36 -12.59
CA ALA A 67 2.69 4.82 -11.36
C ALA A 67 2.86 3.82 -10.20
N ALA A 68 2.74 2.52 -10.47
CA ALA A 68 2.98 1.47 -9.49
C ALA A 68 4.44 1.46 -9.01
N MET A 69 5.39 1.63 -9.93
CA MET A 69 6.82 1.77 -9.61
C MET A 69 7.08 2.98 -8.72
N ALA A 70 6.55 4.15 -9.09
CA ALA A 70 6.69 5.39 -8.32
C ALA A 70 6.13 5.26 -6.90
N TRP A 71 4.97 4.61 -6.72
CA TRP A 71 4.41 4.32 -5.39
C TRP A 71 5.31 3.43 -4.55
N ASN A 72 5.93 2.41 -5.17
CA ASN A 72 6.89 1.56 -4.50
C ASN A 72 8.14 2.34 -4.09
N LEU A 73 8.74 3.10 -5.02
CA LEU A 73 9.92 3.93 -4.74
C LEU A 73 9.67 4.96 -3.63
N LYS A 74 8.49 5.59 -3.58
CA LYS A 74 8.10 6.51 -2.50
C LYS A 74 8.16 5.84 -1.12
N LYS A 75 7.69 4.59 -0.99
CA LYS A 75 7.75 3.85 0.28
C LYS A 75 9.19 3.54 0.70
N TRP A 76 10.03 3.12 -0.26
CA TRP A 76 11.46 2.90 -0.01
C TRP A 76 12.14 4.19 0.44
N LEU A 77 11.88 5.31 -0.22
CA LEU A 77 12.46 6.60 0.14
C LEU A 77 12.05 7.05 1.55
N ILE A 78 10.78 6.89 1.92
CA ILE A 78 10.31 7.23 3.27
C ILE A 78 11.01 6.33 4.31
N ALA A 79 11.10 5.03 4.03
CA ALA A 79 11.76 4.09 4.92
C ALA A 79 13.26 4.40 5.10
N THR A 80 13.98 4.74 4.02
CA THR A 80 15.39 5.12 4.09
C THR A 80 15.60 6.44 4.83
N VAL A 81 14.73 7.43 4.64
CA VAL A 81 14.79 8.70 5.39
C VAL A 81 14.60 8.48 6.89
N ILE A 82 13.63 7.65 7.29
CA ILE A 82 13.41 7.28 8.69
C ILE A 82 14.61 6.50 9.24
N PHE A 83 15.14 5.55 8.49
CA PHE A 83 16.31 4.78 8.90
C PHE A 83 17.54 5.67 9.11
N LEU A 84 17.82 6.58 8.18
CA LEU A 84 18.94 7.52 8.26
C LEU A 84 18.77 8.50 9.41
N SER A 85 17.56 8.99 9.69
CA SER A 85 17.31 9.89 10.83
C SER A 85 17.53 9.18 12.17
N LEU A 86 17.09 7.94 12.30
CA LEU A 86 17.35 7.10 13.48
C LEU A 86 18.85 6.84 13.68
N GLN A 87 19.58 6.53 12.61
CA GLN A 87 21.04 6.32 12.69
C GLN A 87 21.76 7.59 13.15
N LYS A 88 21.33 8.78 12.70
CA LYS A 88 21.92 10.06 13.12
C LYS A 88 21.69 10.34 14.61
N ILE A 89 20.50 10.05 15.11
CA ILE A 89 20.17 10.18 16.55
C ILE A 89 20.99 9.21 17.39
N GLY A 90 21.07 7.94 16.98
CA GLY A 90 21.88 6.93 17.66
C GLY A 90 23.38 7.30 17.69
N LEU A 91 23.92 7.76 16.55
CA LEU A 91 25.31 8.23 16.47
C LEU A 91 25.55 9.47 17.34
N PHE A 92 24.61 10.41 17.41
CA PHE A 92 24.69 11.56 18.30
C PHE A 92 24.79 11.14 19.76
N PHE A 93 23.96 10.19 20.21
CA PHE A 93 23.96 9.68 21.57
C PHE A 93 25.26 8.93 21.92
N VAL A 94 25.74 8.06 21.02
CA VAL A 94 27.02 7.33 21.22
C VAL A 94 28.20 8.29 21.28
N LYS A 95 28.24 9.32 20.42
CA LYS A 95 29.30 10.34 20.46
C LYS A 95 29.24 11.15 21.76
N ARG A 96 28.04 11.52 22.23
CA ARG A 96 27.85 12.26 23.48
C ARG A 96 28.24 11.43 24.71
N ALA A 97 27.88 10.15 24.75
CA ALA A 97 28.27 9.22 25.82
C ALA A 97 29.78 8.99 25.86
N ARG A 98 30.44 8.85 24.69
CA ARG A 98 31.90 8.73 24.61
C ARG A 98 32.60 10.00 25.09
N ILE A 99 32.11 11.18 24.73
CA ILE A 99 32.65 12.46 25.22
C ILE A 99 32.51 12.55 26.74
N LEU A 100 31.36 12.17 27.30
CA LEU A 100 31.15 12.18 28.75
C LEU A 100 32.10 11.19 29.48
N CYS A 101 32.34 10.01 28.91
CA CYS A 101 33.23 8.99 29.46
C CYS A 101 34.73 9.33 29.37
N VAL A 102 35.13 10.30 28.54
CA VAL A 102 36.52 10.79 28.45
C VAL A 102 36.75 12.00 29.35
N ILE A 103 35.68 12.72 29.71
CA ILE A 103 35.75 13.92 30.56
C ILE A 103 35.66 13.57 32.06
N VAL A 104 35.10 12.40 32.41
CA VAL A 104 35.11 11.82 33.76
C VAL A 104 36.32 10.90 33.89
#